data_AF-A0A5M4DDL5-F1
#
_entry.id   AF-A0A5M4DDL5-F1
#
_cell.length_a   1.000
_cell.length_b   1.000
_cell.length_c   1.000
_cell.angle_alpha   90.00
_cell.angle_beta   90.00
_cell.angle_gamma   90.00
#
_symmetry.space_group_name_H-M   'P 1'
#
loop_
_entity.id
_entity.type
_entity.pdbx_description
1 polymer ?
#
loop_
_entity_poly.entity_id
_entity_poly.type
_entity_poly.pdbx_seq_one_letter_code
_entity_poly.pdbx_strand_id
1 'polypeptide(L)'
;MRAVRKAWIIVLGAGAVLGVVYISYNLLRPRTLADDAADFYHAALRGDAGALLPLVSSREREVVGWNEPRLRVVLQKLVQPRLQQLDLVGGSARRRVNHPVHPIQGACDVQVRTPDGRETTWTTLAELEDDGKGHCRVTSLLMNVWQLDYFARHPDAGVDTSAFKRAIVEGYSQDQEVLRSVGFHTHVPQLESEECEAWETMVTRYKAKLAGR
;
A
#
# COMPACT_ATOMS: atom_id res chain seq x y z
N MET A 1 17.39 39.58 36.34
CA MET A 1 18.11 38.78 35.31
C MET A 1 18.29 37.27 35.63
N ARG A 2 18.32 36.80 36.89
CA ARG A 2 18.52 35.36 37.21
C ARG A 2 17.29 34.45 36.96
N ALA A 3 16.07 34.97 37.02
CA ALA A 3 14.85 34.17 36.88
C ALA A 3 14.58 33.71 35.43
N VAL A 4 14.86 34.57 34.44
CA VAL A 4 14.62 34.27 33.02
C VAL A 4 15.51 33.11 32.53
N ARG A 5 16.78 33.05 32.95
CA ARG A 5 17.69 31.94 32.58
C ARG A 5 17.26 30.57 33.14
N LYS A 6 16.64 30.52 34.34
CA LYS A 6 16.14 29.26 34.91
C LYS A 6 14.92 28.72 34.17
N ALA A 7 14.04 29.61 33.69
CA ALA A 7 12.86 29.22 32.90
C ALA A 7 13.25 28.54 31.57
N TRP A 8 14.28 29.05 30.87
CA TRP A 8 14.76 28.45 29.62
C TRP A 8 15.39 27.06 29.80
N ILE A 9 16.10 26.82 30.91
CA ILE A 9 16.70 25.52 31.21
C ILE A 9 15.62 24.47 31.51
N ILE A 10 14.54 24.85 32.19
CA ILE A 10 13.41 23.96 32.49
C ILE A 10 12.61 23.64 31.21
N VAL A 11 12.39 24.61 30.33
CA VAL A 11 11.69 24.40 29.05
C VAL A 11 12.51 23.52 28.09
N LEU A 12 13.83 23.71 28.01
CA LEU A 12 14.72 22.85 27.23
C LEU A 12 14.82 21.43 27.82
N GLY A 13 14.85 21.29 29.15
CA GLY A 13 14.83 20.00 29.83
C GLY A 13 13.51 19.25 29.63
N ALA A 14 12.36 19.93 29.73
CA ALA A 14 11.06 19.32 29.50
C ALA A 14 10.84 18.93 28.02
N GLY A 15 11.29 19.75 27.07
CA GLY A 15 11.26 19.42 25.64
C GLY A 15 12.15 18.23 25.29
N ALA A 16 13.35 18.14 25.89
CA ALA A 16 14.23 16.99 25.72
C ALA A 16 13.65 15.72 26.36
N VAL A 17 13.03 15.81 27.55
CA VAL A 17 12.38 14.67 28.20
C VAL A 17 11.16 14.21 27.42
N LEU A 18 10.30 15.11 26.93
CA LEU A 18 9.16 14.75 26.09
C LEU A 18 9.60 14.17 24.74
N GLY A 19 10.66 14.72 24.15
CA GLY A 19 11.28 14.18 22.93
C GLY A 19 11.84 12.78 23.16
N VAL A 20 12.57 12.56 24.26
CA VAL A 20 13.10 11.23 24.63
C VAL A 20 11.96 10.28 24.96
N VAL A 21 10.93 10.67 25.70
CA VAL A 21 9.77 9.81 25.99
C VAL A 21 9.02 9.46 24.72
N TYR A 22 8.83 10.40 23.79
CA TYR A 22 8.20 10.13 22.50
C TYR A 22 9.05 9.20 21.61
N ILE A 23 10.37 9.43 21.56
CA ILE A 23 11.33 8.58 20.83
C ILE A 23 11.39 7.19 21.47
N SER A 24 11.55 7.10 22.79
CA SER A 24 11.57 5.84 23.54
C SER A 24 10.25 5.10 23.45
N TYR A 25 9.10 5.77 23.52
CA TYR A 25 7.79 5.14 23.31
C TYR A 25 7.65 4.61 21.88
N ASN A 26 8.12 5.35 20.87
CA ASN A 26 8.10 4.88 19.48
C ASN A 26 9.12 3.76 19.20
N LEU A 27 10.25 3.73 19.91
CA LEU A 27 11.28 2.70 19.78
C LEU A 27 10.98 1.43 20.59
N LEU A 28 10.26 1.55 21.71
CA LEU A 28 9.99 0.45 22.64
C LEU A 28 8.57 -0.11 22.53
N ARG A 29 7.66 0.53 21.78
CA ARG A 29 6.33 -0.06 21.52
C ARG A 29 6.48 -1.34 20.70
N PRO A 30 5.74 -2.41 21.05
CA PRO A 30 5.67 -3.60 20.21
C PRO A 30 5.25 -3.22 18.79
N ARG A 31 5.97 -3.76 17.81
CA ARG A 31 5.68 -3.52 16.40
C ARG A 31 4.29 -4.06 16.08
N THR A 32 3.46 -3.24 15.44
CA THR A 32 2.09 -3.61 15.07
C THR A 32 2.00 -3.95 13.59
N LEU A 33 0.98 -4.72 13.20
CA LEU A 33 0.71 -5.04 11.78
C LEU A 33 0.42 -3.77 10.95
N ALA A 34 -0.10 -2.72 11.59
CA ALA A 34 -0.27 -1.42 10.95
C ALA A 34 1.06 -0.69 10.71
N ASP A 35 2.10 -0.98 11.50
CA ASP A 35 3.47 -0.52 11.22
C ASP A 35 4.08 -1.29 10.04
N ASP A 36 3.79 -2.59 9.90
CA ASP A 36 4.21 -3.38 8.72
C ASP A 36 3.55 -2.87 7.43
N ALA A 37 2.25 -2.57 7.48
CA ALA A 37 1.54 -1.92 6.36
C ALA A 37 2.14 -0.54 6.01
N ALA A 38 2.56 0.22 7.02
CA ALA A 38 3.20 1.52 6.80
C ALA A 38 4.60 1.37 6.19
N ASP A 39 5.39 0.42 6.66
CA ASP A 39 6.73 0.17 6.11
C ASP A 39 6.66 -0.34 4.67
N PHE A 40 5.67 -1.19 4.35
CA PHE A 40 5.43 -1.66 2.98
C PHE A 40 5.09 -0.49 2.05
N TYR A 41 4.18 0.38 2.51
CA TYR A 41 3.84 1.62 1.80
C TYR A 41 5.07 2.51 1.57
N HIS A 42 5.87 2.75 2.61
CA HIS A 42 7.04 3.61 2.52
C HIS A 42 8.13 3.00 1.62
N ALA A 43 8.29 1.67 1.61
CA ALA A 43 9.18 0.99 0.68
C ALA A 43 8.69 1.13 -0.77
N ALA A 44 7.37 0.97 -1.00
CA ALA A 44 6.77 1.17 -2.32
C ALA A 44 6.96 2.61 -2.83
N LEU A 45 6.77 3.61 -1.97
CA LEU A 45 7.01 5.03 -2.28
C LEU A 45 8.47 5.35 -2.62
N ARG A 46 9.43 4.70 -1.96
CA ARG A 46 10.85 4.90 -2.27
C ARG A 46 11.33 4.09 -3.48
N GLY A 47 10.49 3.21 -4.02
CA GLY A 47 10.89 2.24 -5.04
C GLY A 47 11.92 1.23 -4.51
N ASP A 48 11.95 1.00 -3.19
CA ASP A 48 12.94 0.18 -2.50
C ASP A 48 12.49 -1.28 -2.47
N ALA A 49 12.84 -2.02 -3.51
CA ALA A 49 12.50 -3.43 -3.64
C ALA A 49 13.09 -4.31 -2.54
N GLY A 50 14.28 -3.94 -2.01
CA GLY A 50 14.96 -4.69 -0.96
C GLY A 50 14.24 -4.56 0.38
N ALA A 51 13.79 -3.35 0.72
CA ALA A 51 12.96 -3.13 1.90
C ALA A 51 11.53 -3.67 1.75
N LEU A 52 10.99 -3.72 0.53
CA LEU A 52 9.64 -4.20 0.26
C LEU A 52 9.53 -5.72 0.30
N LEU A 53 10.50 -6.45 -0.29
CA LEU A 53 10.49 -7.91 -0.38
C LEU A 53 10.20 -8.64 0.94
N PRO A 54 10.84 -8.34 2.09
CA PRO A 54 10.57 -9.05 3.34
C PRO A 54 9.17 -8.79 3.93
N LEU A 55 8.44 -7.79 3.42
CA LEU A 55 7.10 -7.42 3.84
C LEU A 55 6.01 -7.97 2.90
N VAL A 56 6.41 -8.62 1.80
CA VAL A 56 5.48 -9.28 0.87
C VAL A 56 5.04 -10.61 1.47
N SER A 57 3.73 -10.90 1.37
CA SER A 57 3.13 -12.16 1.79
C SER A 57 3.98 -13.36 1.38
N SER A 58 4.28 -14.24 2.32
CA SER A 58 5.13 -15.40 2.07
C SER A 58 4.55 -16.29 0.98
N ARG A 59 3.22 -16.44 0.96
CA ARG A 59 2.49 -17.16 -0.10
C ARG A 59 2.63 -16.48 -1.46
N GLU A 60 2.43 -15.17 -1.54
CA GLU A 60 2.59 -14.45 -2.82
C GLU A 60 4.06 -14.52 -3.29
N ARG A 61 5.03 -14.42 -2.38
CA ARG A 61 6.45 -14.59 -2.69
C ARG A 61 6.76 -15.96 -3.26
N GLU A 62 6.22 -17.02 -2.66
CA GLU A 62 6.44 -18.40 -3.11
C GLU A 62 5.80 -18.65 -4.48
N VAL A 63 4.51 -18.35 -4.63
CA VAL A 63 3.75 -18.66 -5.85
C VAL A 63 4.24 -17.86 -7.05
N VAL A 64 4.55 -16.57 -6.87
CA VAL A 64 5.04 -15.71 -7.96
C VAL A 64 6.55 -15.88 -8.15
N GLY A 65 7.26 -16.40 -7.15
CA GLY A 65 8.72 -16.38 -7.10
C GLY A 65 9.25 -14.95 -7.03
N TRP A 66 8.68 -14.12 -6.14
CA TRP A 66 9.16 -12.75 -5.96
C TRP A 66 10.60 -12.76 -5.45
N ASN A 67 11.41 -11.95 -6.12
CA ASN A 67 12.75 -11.61 -5.69
C ASN A 67 12.97 -10.11 -5.92
N GLU A 68 14.06 -9.59 -5.38
CA GLU A 68 14.34 -8.16 -5.46
C GLU A 68 14.41 -7.65 -6.93
N PRO A 69 15.08 -8.31 -7.89
CA PRO A 69 15.07 -7.88 -9.29
C PRO A 69 13.67 -7.76 -9.91
N ARG A 70 12.80 -8.75 -9.69
CA ARG A 70 11.42 -8.74 -10.22
C ARG A 70 10.58 -7.64 -9.59
N LEU A 71 10.66 -7.49 -8.26
CA LEU A 71 9.96 -6.40 -7.56
C LEU A 71 10.46 -5.04 -8.00
N ARG A 72 11.76 -4.88 -8.23
CA ARG A 72 12.35 -3.63 -8.75
C ARG A 72 11.76 -3.26 -10.10
N VAL A 73 11.59 -4.22 -11.01
CA VAL A 73 10.93 -3.98 -12.31
C VAL A 73 9.50 -3.51 -12.12
N VAL A 74 8.71 -4.17 -11.25
CA VAL A 74 7.33 -3.78 -10.96
C VAL A 74 7.28 -2.37 -10.35
N LEU A 75 8.12 -2.09 -9.36
CA LEU A 75 8.15 -0.80 -8.69
C LEU A 75 8.52 0.32 -9.66
N GLN A 76 9.58 0.14 -10.45
CA GLN A 76 10.08 1.17 -11.35
C GLN A 76 9.16 1.41 -12.55
N LYS A 77 8.57 0.35 -13.13
CA LYS A 77 7.77 0.47 -14.35
C LYS A 77 6.30 0.72 -14.10
N LEU A 78 5.73 0.18 -13.01
CA LEU A 78 4.27 0.16 -12.82
C LEU A 78 3.83 1.04 -11.64
N VAL A 79 4.58 1.06 -10.55
CA VAL A 79 4.16 1.72 -9.30
C VAL A 79 4.65 3.17 -9.26
N GLN A 80 5.97 3.37 -9.31
CA GLN A 80 6.61 4.68 -9.17
C GLN A 80 6.09 5.75 -10.15
N PRO A 81 5.91 5.46 -11.46
CA PRO A 81 5.44 6.48 -12.40
C PRO A 81 4.05 7.02 -12.06
N ARG A 82 3.21 6.21 -11.39
CA ARG A 82 1.87 6.61 -10.95
C ARG A 82 1.92 7.34 -9.61
N LEU A 83 2.74 6.86 -8.67
CA LEU A 83 2.88 7.48 -7.35
C LEU A 83 3.54 8.87 -7.41
N GLN A 84 4.46 9.11 -8.34
CA GLN A 84 5.11 10.42 -8.52
C GLN A 84 4.15 11.52 -8.97
N GLN A 85 2.97 11.16 -9.45
CA GLN A 85 1.92 12.11 -9.85
C GLN A 85 1.01 12.49 -8.67
N LEU A 86 1.20 11.87 -7.50
CA LEU A 86 0.35 12.09 -6.35
C LEU A 86 1.03 13.01 -5.34
N ASP A 87 0.31 14.02 -4.88
CA ASP A 87 0.73 14.88 -3.79
C ASP A 87 0.35 14.22 -2.45
N LEU A 88 1.31 13.99 -1.56
CA LEU A 88 1.02 13.55 -0.20
C LEU A 88 0.54 14.74 0.62
N VAL A 89 -0.76 14.75 0.98
CA VAL A 89 -1.44 15.90 1.60
C VAL A 89 -1.58 15.83 3.11
N GLY A 90 -1.27 14.68 3.71
CA GLY A 90 -1.43 14.47 5.15
C GLY A 90 -0.46 13.43 5.71
N GLY A 91 -0.58 13.19 7.01
CA GLY A 91 0.12 12.09 7.67
C GLY A 91 -0.46 10.72 7.30
N SER A 92 0.25 9.66 7.66
CA SER A 92 -0.28 8.30 7.61
C SER A 92 -1.08 8.00 8.88
N ALA A 93 -2.28 7.44 8.72
CA ALA A 93 -3.09 6.93 9.81
C ALA A 93 -2.93 5.40 9.89
N ARG A 94 -2.51 4.91 11.05
CA ARG A 94 -2.34 3.48 11.33
C ARG A 94 -3.52 2.99 12.14
N ARG A 95 -4.18 1.92 11.69
CA ARG A 95 -5.30 1.33 12.44
C ARG A 95 -5.24 -0.19 12.44
N ARG A 96 -5.70 -0.75 13.55
CA ARG A 96 -6.00 -2.18 13.63
C ARG A 96 -7.27 -2.44 12.83
N VAL A 97 -7.24 -3.48 12.02
CA VAL A 97 -8.42 -4.04 11.36
C VAL A 97 -8.77 -5.30 12.13
N ASN A 98 -10.04 -5.49 12.47
CA ASN A 98 -10.51 -6.75 13.03
C ASN A 98 -11.48 -7.35 12.02
N HIS A 99 -10.95 -7.76 10.86
CA HIS A 99 -11.80 -8.39 9.86
C HIS A 99 -12.20 -9.78 10.38
N PRO A 100 -13.49 -10.07 10.59
CA PRO A 100 -13.93 -11.29 11.29
C PRO A 100 -13.64 -12.57 10.49
N VAL A 101 -13.41 -12.44 9.18
CA VAL A 101 -13.29 -13.57 8.24
C VAL A 101 -11.94 -13.61 7.53
N HIS A 102 -11.14 -12.54 7.58
CA HIS A 102 -9.91 -12.44 6.77
C HIS A 102 -8.70 -12.18 7.66
N PRO A 103 -7.50 -12.66 7.29
CA PRO A 103 -6.28 -12.45 8.07
C PRO A 103 -5.84 -10.98 8.10
N ILE A 104 -6.54 -10.07 7.42
CA ILE A 104 -6.29 -8.64 7.43
C ILE A 104 -6.50 -8.09 8.84
N GLN A 105 -5.40 -7.69 9.47
CA GLN A 105 -5.40 -7.22 10.84
C GLN A 105 -4.73 -5.85 11.05
N GLY A 106 -4.03 -5.34 10.04
CA GLY A 106 -3.45 -3.99 10.04
C GLY A 106 -3.80 -3.21 8.79
N ALA A 107 -3.93 -1.88 8.93
CA ALA A 107 -4.03 -0.97 7.81
C ALA A 107 -3.21 0.30 8.05
N CYS A 108 -2.62 0.80 6.97
CA CYS A 108 -2.03 2.13 6.89
C CYS A 108 -2.78 2.91 5.80
N ASP A 109 -3.46 3.97 6.20
CA ASP A 109 -4.20 4.87 5.33
C ASP A 109 -3.36 6.14 5.11
N VAL A 110 -3.17 6.56 3.87
CA VAL A 110 -2.49 7.81 3.55
C VAL A 110 -3.37 8.68 2.67
N GLN A 111 -3.53 9.94 3.07
CA GLN A 111 -4.21 10.92 2.25
C GLN A 111 -3.29 11.36 1.12
N VAL A 112 -3.79 11.22 -0.10
CA VAL A 112 -3.12 11.61 -1.33
C VAL A 112 -4.03 12.53 -2.11
N ARG A 113 -3.45 13.48 -2.83
CA ARG A 113 -4.14 14.39 -3.72
C ARG A 113 -3.71 14.04 -5.14
N THR A 114 -4.69 13.77 -5.99
CA THR A 114 -4.48 13.49 -7.41
C THR A 114 -4.19 14.80 -8.18
N PRO A 115 -3.58 14.74 -9.39
CA PRO A 115 -3.25 15.93 -10.19
C PRO A 115 -4.43 16.89 -10.46
N ASP A 116 -5.67 16.38 -10.44
CA ASP A 116 -6.91 17.15 -10.58
C ASP A 116 -7.31 17.92 -9.30
N GLY A 117 -6.53 17.79 -8.22
CA GLY A 117 -6.76 18.42 -6.92
C GLY A 117 -7.67 17.63 -5.97
N ARG A 118 -8.21 16.47 -6.36
CA ARG A 118 -9.07 15.66 -5.49
C ARG A 118 -8.25 14.94 -4.42
N GLU A 119 -8.71 14.98 -3.19
CA GLU A 119 -8.14 14.21 -2.09
C GLU A 119 -8.80 12.84 -1.99
N THR A 120 -7.99 11.79 -1.83
CA THR A 120 -8.43 10.41 -1.64
C THR A 120 -7.51 9.70 -0.64
N THR A 121 -7.89 8.50 -0.22
CA THR A 121 -7.11 7.68 0.71
C THR A 121 -6.53 6.48 -0.03
N TRP A 122 -5.21 6.33 0.04
CA TRP A 122 -4.54 5.08 -0.30
C TRP A 122 -4.41 4.24 0.97
N THR A 123 -5.08 3.09 0.99
CA THR A 123 -4.99 2.10 2.07
C THR A 123 -4.07 0.94 1.69
N THR A 124 -3.06 0.68 2.51
CA THR A 124 -2.27 -0.56 2.48
C THR A 124 -2.74 -1.47 3.61
N LEU A 125 -2.96 -2.75 3.32
CA LEU A 125 -3.48 -3.75 4.26
C LEU A 125 -2.40 -4.79 4.57
N ALA A 126 -2.23 -5.12 5.84
CA ALA A 126 -1.36 -6.18 6.31
C ALA A 126 -2.19 -7.35 6.87
N GLU A 127 -1.83 -8.55 6.42
CA GLU A 127 -2.35 -9.84 6.86
C GLU A 127 -1.42 -10.42 7.93
N LEU A 128 -1.99 -10.96 9.01
CA LEU A 128 -1.20 -11.72 9.97
C LEU A 128 -0.85 -13.09 9.36
N GLU A 129 0.44 -13.40 9.24
CA GLU A 129 0.92 -14.73 8.83
C GLU A 129 1.47 -15.51 10.04
N ASP A 130 1.80 -16.80 9.83
CA ASP A 130 2.24 -17.75 10.86
C ASP A 130 3.53 -17.32 11.59
N ASP A 131 4.34 -16.45 10.98
CA ASP A 131 5.54 -15.88 11.59
C ASP A 131 5.25 -14.76 12.61
N GLY A 132 3.96 -14.46 12.82
CA GLY A 132 3.47 -13.44 13.75
C GLY A 132 3.62 -12.01 13.24
N LYS A 133 4.00 -11.80 11.97
CA LYS A 133 4.21 -10.48 11.37
C LYS A 133 3.09 -10.13 10.38
N GLY A 134 2.99 -8.83 10.08
CA GLY A 134 2.10 -8.31 9.07
C GLY A 134 2.76 -8.39 7.69
N HIS A 135 2.09 -9.02 6.75
CA HIS A 135 2.54 -9.07 5.36
C HIS A 135 1.51 -8.50 4.40
N CYS A 136 1.97 -7.84 3.35
CA CYS A 136 1.16 -7.16 2.36
C CYS A 136 1.27 -7.85 1.00
N ARG A 137 0.32 -7.57 0.10
CA ARG A 137 0.32 -8.15 -1.26
C ARG A 137 0.71 -7.11 -2.30
N VAL A 138 1.61 -7.49 -3.21
CA VAL A 138 1.96 -6.74 -4.41
C VAL A 138 0.75 -6.64 -5.34
N THR A 139 -0.12 -7.66 -5.39
CA THR A 139 -1.39 -7.57 -6.13
C THR A 139 -2.24 -6.39 -5.63
N SER A 140 -2.40 -6.23 -4.31
CA SER A 140 -3.17 -5.13 -3.73
C SER A 140 -2.52 -3.78 -4.00
N LEU A 141 -1.18 -3.71 -3.93
CA LEU A 141 -0.43 -2.52 -4.32
C LEU A 141 -0.74 -2.10 -5.76
N LEU A 142 -0.67 -3.03 -6.72
CA LEU A 142 -0.96 -2.74 -8.13
C LEU A 142 -2.40 -2.27 -8.36
N MET A 143 -3.37 -2.97 -7.78
CA MET A 143 -4.78 -2.59 -7.90
C MET A 143 -5.02 -1.17 -7.35
N ASN A 144 -4.41 -0.84 -6.22
CA ASN A 144 -4.53 0.49 -5.62
C ASN A 144 -3.92 1.58 -6.49
N VAL A 145 -2.70 1.38 -7.04
CA VAL A 145 -2.10 2.41 -7.90
C VAL A 145 -2.84 2.59 -9.22
N TRP A 146 -3.44 1.52 -9.77
CA TRP A 146 -4.30 1.65 -10.95
C TRP A 146 -5.60 2.39 -10.64
N GLN A 147 -6.19 2.19 -9.46
CA GLN A 147 -7.35 2.96 -9.03
C GLN A 147 -7.01 4.45 -8.90
N LEU A 148 -5.91 4.78 -8.23
CA LEU A 148 -5.46 6.18 -8.08
C LEU A 148 -5.22 6.86 -9.43
N ASP A 149 -4.51 6.18 -10.35
CA ASP A 149 -4.27 6.67 -11.71
C ASP A 149 -5.57 6.82 -12.52
N TYR A 150 -6.47 5.85 -12.45
CA TYR A 150 -7.76 5.90 -13.14
C TYR A 150 -8.58 7.11 -12.69
N PHE A 151 -8.69 7.31 -11.38
CA PHE A 151 -9.47 8.42 -10.83
C PHE A 151 -8.83 9.76 -11.17
N ALA A 152 -7.50 9.89 -11.15
CA ALA A 152 -6.80 11.09 -11.60
C ALA A 152 -7.12 11.47 -13.05
N ARG A 153 -7.29 10.47 -13.93
CA ARG A 153 -7.62 10.68 -15.36
C ARG A 153 -9.12 10.81 -15.63
N HIS A 154 -9.98 10.41 -14.69
CA HIS A 154 -11.43 10.45 -14.82
C HIS A 154 -12.04 11.13 -13.58
N PRO A 155 -11.93 12.46 -13.45
CA PRO A 155 -12.39 13.19 -12.27
C PRO A 155 -13.89 13.03 -12.01
N ASP A 156 -14.69 12.90 -13.08
CA ASP A 156 -16.14 12.73 -13.01
C ASP A 156 -16.59 11.29 -12.71
N ALA A 157 -15.65 10.33 -12.62
CA ALA A 157 -16.00 8.96 -12.28
C ALA A 157 -16.42 8.85 -10.81
N GLY A 158 -17.62 8.33 -10.56
CA GLY A 158 -18.08 7.99 -9.22
C GLY A 158 -17.17 6.96 -8.54
N VAL A 159 -17.01 7.06 -7.23
CA VAL A 159 -16.24 6.09 -6.42
C VAL A 159 -17.13 4.88 -6.12
N ASP A 160 -17.27 4.00 -7.11
CA ASP A 160 -18.09 2.80 -7.02
C ASP A 160 -17.36 1.54 -7.50
N THR A 161 -17.98 0.37 -7.27
CA THR A 161 -17.41 -0.93 -7.65
C THR A 161 -17.16 -1.06 -9.16
N SER A 162 -17.93 -0.40 -10.03
CA SER A 162 -17.66 -0.40 -11.48
C SER A 162 -16.47 0.48 -11.84
N ALA A 163 -16.31 1.64 -11.20
CA ALA A 163 -15.13 2.48 -11.41
C ALA A 163 -13.84 1.76 -10.98
N PHE A 164 -13.85 1.04 -9.84
CA PHE A 164 -12.72 0.20 -9.44
C PHE A 164 -12.42 -0.93 -10.45
N LYS A 165 -13.46 -1.58 -11.00
CA LYS A 165 -13.28 -2.59 -12.05
C LYS A 165 -12.71 -1.98 -13.34
N ARG A 166 -13.20 -0.80 -13.76
CA ARG A 166 -12.68 -0.08 -14.92
C ARG A 166 -11.21 0.27 -14.74
N ALA A 167 -10.84 0.77 -13.56
CA ALA A 167 -9.45 1.06 -13.22
C ALA A 167 -8.54 -0.17 -13.35
N ILE A 168 -8.95 -1.32 -12.80
CA ILE A 168 -8.18 -2.57 -12.88
C ILE A 168 -8.08 -3.07 -14.33
N VAL A 169 -9.17 -3.02 -15.09
CA VAL A 169 -9.18 -3.43 -16.51
C VAL A 169 -8.21 -2.56 -17.33
N GLU A 170 -8.26 -1.25 -17.15
CA GLU A 170 -7.41 -0.32 -17.88
C GLU A 170 -5.95 -0.45 -17.47
N GLY A 171 -5.65 -0.46 -16.16
CA GLY A 171 -4.30 -0.62 -15.63
C GLY A 171 -3.65 -1.92 -16.09
N TYR A 172 -4.38 -3.05 -16.03
CA TYR A 172 -3.88 -4.31 -16.57
C TYR A 172 -3.61 -4.24 -18.08
N SER A 173 -4.50 -3.59 -18.86
CA SER A 173 -4.32 -3.48 -20.32
C SER A 173 -3.04 -2.71 -20.68
N GLN A 174 -2.68 -1.71 -19.88
CA GLN A 174 -1.44 -0.94 -20.03
C GLN A 174 -0.20 -1.73 -19.58
N ASP A 175 -0.32 -2.51 -18.52
CA ASP A 175 0.84 -3.10 -17.81
C ASP A 175 1.10 -4.57 -18.16
N GLN A 176 0.25 -5.20 -19.00
CA GLN A 176 0.27 -6.65 -19.28
C GLN A 176 1.64 -7.19 -19.71
N GLU A 177 2.41 -6.45 -20.52
CA GLU A 177 3.71 -6.90 -21.00
C GLU A 177 4.73 -6.98 -19.86
N VAL A 178 4.74 -5.99 -18.98
CA VAL A 178 5.61 -5.98 -17.80
C VAL A 178 5.21 -7.10 -16.85
N LEU A 179 3.91 -7.28 -16.60
CA LEU A 179 3.38 -8.36 -15.75
C LEU A 179 3.76 -9.74 -16.29
N ARG A 180 3.71 -9.94 -17.60
CA ARG A 180 4.17 -11.17 -18.26
C ARG A 180 5.68 -11.36 -18.08
N SER A 181 6.48 -10.31 -18.29
CA SER A 181 7.95 -10.38 -18.19
C SER A 181 8.47 -10.77 -16.81
N VAL A 182 7.73 -10.45 -15.74
CA VAL A 182 8.09 -10.80 -14.35
C VAL A 182 7.37 -12.06 -13.85
N GLY A 183 6.55 -12.71 -14.69
CA GLY A 183 5.79 -13.90 -14.32
C GLY A 183 4.56 -13.66 -13.43
N PHE A 184 4.14 -12.41 -13.25
CA PHE A 184 3.04 -12.05 -12.34
C PHE A 184 1.65 -12.09 -12.99
N HIS A 185 1.58 -12.21 -14.32
CA HIS A 185 0.32 -12.25 -15.09
C HIS A 185 -0.63 -13.42 -14.73
N THR A 186 -0.13 -14.48 -14.11
CA THR A 186 -0.92 -15.66 -13.70
C THR A 186 -1.43 -15.58 -12.26
N HIS A 187 -1.14 -14.51 -11.52
CA HIS A 187 -1.37 -14.46 -10.08
C HIS A 187 -2.26 -13.30 -9.65
N VAL A 188 -3.52 -13.62 -9.39
CA VAL A 188 -4.47 -12.83 -8.61
C VAL A 188 -5.01 -13.75 -7.51
N PRO A 189 -4.70 -13.49 -6.23
CA PRO A 189 -5.20 -14.31 -5.15
C PRO A 189 -6.71 -14.07 -4.97
N GLN A 190 -7.47 -15.15 -4.84
CA GLN A 190 -8.89 -15.08 -4.54
C GLN A 190 -9.10 -14.94 -3.03
N LEU A 191 -10.01 -14.06 -2.61
CA LEU A 191 -10.25 -13.76 -1.19
C LEU A 191 -10.83 -14.95 -0.41
N GLU A 192 -11.53 -15.85 -1.09
CA GLU A 192 -12.28 -16.95 -0.48
C GLU A 192 -11.62 -18.33 -0.71
N SER A 193 -10.47 -18.39 -1.38
CA SER A 193 -9.83 -19.67 -1.71
C SER A 193 -8.31 -19.64 -1.65
N GLU A 194 -7.71 -20.83 -1.60
CA GLU A 194 -6.28 -21.02 -1.76
C GLU A 194 -5.84 -20.94 -3.24
N GLU A 195 -6.78 -20.73 -4.15
CA GLU A 195 -6.50 -20.66 -5.58
C GLU A 195 -6.10 -19.24 -5.99
N CYS A 196 -5.24 -19.20 -7.00
CA CYS A 196 -4.90 -17.99 -7.72
C CYS A 196 -5.46 -18.12 -9.12
N GLU A 197 -6.01 -17.04 -9.65
CA GLU A 197 -6.39 -16.98 -11.06
C GLU A 197 -5.44 -16.07 -11.85
N ALA A 198 -5.40 -16.27 -13.17
CA ALA A 198 -4.70 -15.34 -14.04
C ALA A 198 -5.40 -13.97 -14.07
N TRP A 199 -4.60 -12.90 -14.20
CA TRP A 199 -5.13 -11.55 -14.36
C TRP A 199 -6.08 -11.43 -15.54
N GLU A 200 -5.78 -12.12 -16.64
CA GLU A 200 -6.63 -12.16 -17.84
C GLU A 200 -8.02 -12.73 -17.54
N THR A 201 -8.11 -13.77 -16.70
CA THR A 201 -9.38 -14.35 -16.27
C THR A 201 -10.19 -13.35 -15.45
N MET A 202 -9.56 -12.70 -14.46
CA MET A 202 -10.22 -11.69 -13.64
C MET A 202 -10.69 -10.50 -14.50
N VAL A 203 -9.84 -10.00 -15.40
CA VAL A 203 -10.12 -8.86 -16.28
C VAL A 203 -11.25 -9.19 -17.25
N THR A 204 -11.28 -10.40 -17.82
CA THR A 204 -12.38 -10.87 -18.67
C THR A 204 -13.71 -10.87 -17.89
N ARG A 205 -13.71 -11.39 -16.67
CA ARG A 205 -14.89 -11.36 -15.79
C ARG A 205 -15.33 -9.93 -15.45
N TYR A 206 -14.38 -9.02 -15.22
CA TYR A 206 -14.70 -7.61 -14.96
C TYR A 206 -15.30 -6.92 -16.18
N LYS A 207 -14.75 -7.14 -17.38
CA LYS A 207 -15.31 -6.64 -18.64
C LYS A 207 -16.75 -7.14 -18.85
N ALA A 208 -17.01 -8.43 -18.65
CA ALA A 208 -18.37 -8.99 -18.75
C ALA A 208 -19.34 -8.32 -17.75
N LYS A 209 -18.92 -8.14 -16.49
CA LYS A 209 -19.73 -7.46 -15.46
C LYS A 209 -19.96 -5.97 -15.75
N LEU A 210 -19.09 -5.32 -16.52
CA LEU A 210 -19.24 -3.93 -16.93
C LEU A 210 -20.13 -3.78 -18.17
N ALA A 211 -20.16 -4.78 -19.06
CA ALA A 211 -21.00 -4.79 -20.26
C ALA A 211 -22.46 -5.19 -20.01
N GLY A 212 -22.71 -6.01 -18.98
CA GLY A 212 -24.06 -6.40 -18.55
C GLY A 212 -24.74 -5.41 -17.59
N ARG A 213 -24.32 -4.15 -17.61
CA ARG A 213 -24.87 -3.04 -16.81
C ARG A 213 -25.48 -1.99 -17.72
#